data_AF-A0A7J7N8B7-F1
#
_entry.id   AF-A0A7J7N8B7-F1
#
_cell.length_a   1.000
_cell.length_b   1.000
_cell.length_c   1.000
_cell.angle_alpha   90.00
_cell.angle_beta   90.00
_cell.angle_gamma   90.00
#
_symmetry.space_group_name_H-M   'P 1'
#
loop_
_entity.id
_entity.type
_entity.pdbx_description
1 polymer ?
#
loop_
_entity_poly.entity_id
_entity_poly.type
_entity_poly.pdbx_seq_one_letter_code
_entity_poly.pdbx_strand_id
1 'polypeptide(L)'
;MIYAKFHTKSGERIKYHKSSSVWPGIKFVETINKPFIGWIIANGKKIDFWIDYWATCTPLRDHIDLPNNLWKLCTTKVSDFINSDGWNVPSDISLAFLAIGMDITSIPCNHNDEDI
;
A
#
# COMPACT_ATOMS: atom_id res chain seq x y z
N MET A 1 -33.45 -5.99 -17.13
CA MET A 1 -33.98 -6.08 -15.74
C MET A 1 -32.89 -6.68 -14.85
N ILE A 2 -32.42 -5.93 -13.85
CA ILE A 2 -31.40 -6.41 -12.90
C ILE A 2 -32.15 -6.99 -11.69
N TYR A 3 -32.15 -8.32 -11.54
CA TYR A 3 -32.79 -8.98 -10.40
C TYR A 3 -31.96 -8.78 -9.12
N ALA A 4 -32.63 -8.50 -7.99
CA ALA A 4 -31.96 -8.35 -6.70
C ALA A 4 -31.47 -9.72 -6.17
N LYS A 5 -30.17 -9.81 -5.85
CA LYS A 5 -29.43 -11.07 -5.60
C LYS A 5 -29.55 -11.69 -4.19
N PHE A 6 -30.26 -11.09 -3.23
CA PHE A 6 -30.11 -11.46 -1.81
C PHE A 6 -31.41 -11.93 -1.13
N HIS A 7 -31.35 -13.11 -0.52
CA HIS A 7 -32.42 -13.74 0.26
C HIS A 7 -31.97 -13.99 1.71
N THR A 8 -32.92 -14.15 2.63
CA THR A 8 -32.71 -14.58 4.02
C THR A 8 -32.41 -16.08 4.06
N LYS A 9 -31.99 -16.59 5.23
CA LYS A 9 -31.79 -18.04 5.43
C LYS A 9 -33.10 -18.85 5.28
N SER A 10 -34.25 -18.20 5.41
CA SER A 10 -35.58 -18.77 5.16
C SER A 10 -36.04 -18.67 3.70
N GLY A 11 -35.20 -18.12 2.80
CA GLY A 11 -35.52 -17.97 1.37
C GLY A 11 -36.34 -16.73 1.02
N GLU A 12 -36.71 -15.91 2.00
CA GLU A 12 -37.45 -14.66 1.76
C GLU A 12 -36.53 -13.58 1.21
N ARG A 13 -37.08 -12.67 0.39
CA ARG A 13 -36.33 -11.54 -0.15
C ARG A 13 -36.00 -10.56 0.96
N ILE A 14 -34.74 -10.12 1.07
CA ILE A 14 -34.36 -9.12 2.06
C ILE A 14 -35.08 -7.79 1.77
N LYS A 15 -35.66 -7.19 2.80
CA LYS A 15 -36.36 -5.88 2.71
C LYS A 15 -35.47 -4.69 3.06
N TYR A 16 -34.27 -4.95 3.56
CA TYR A 16 -33.30 -3.93 3.97
C TYR A 16 -32.13 -3.87 2.99
N HIS A 17 -31.50 -2.69 2.90
CA HIS A 17 -30.28 -2.50 2.14
C HIS A 17 -29.11 -3.20 2.83
N LYS A 18 -28.42 -4.10 2.12
CA LYS A 18 -27.11 -4.61 2.55
C LYS A 18 -26.02 -3.75 1.94
N SER A 19 -25.57 -2.74 2.69
CA SER A 19 -24.33 -2.04 2.39
C SER A 19 -23.15 -2.86 2.92
N SER A 20 -22.21 -3.19 2.05
CA SER A 20 -20.85 -3.54 2.48
C SER A 20 -19.94 -2.37 2.10
N SER A 21 -19.02 -2.02 3.00
CA SER A 21 -17.93 -1.09 2.67
C SER A 21 -16.99 -1.65 1.60
N VAL A 22 -17.06 -2.96 1.33
CA VAL A 22 -16.24 -3.64 0.33
C VAL A 22 -17.14 -4.16 -0.79
N TRP A 23 -16.97 -3.63 -2.00
CA TRP A 23 -17.76 -4.03 -3.16
C TRP A 23 -17.42 -5.48 -3.54
N PRO A 24 -18.39 -6.40 -3.64
CA PRO A 24 -18.12 -7.80 -3.97
C PRO A 24 -17.35 -8.00 -5.28
N GLY A 25 -17.54 -7.10 -6.25
CA GLY A 25 -16.75 -7.09 -7.48
C GLY A 25 -15.26 -6.83 -7.25
N ILE A 26 -14.93 -5.93 -6.31
CA ILE A 26 -13.53 -5.65 -5.93
C ILE A 26 -12.90 -6.87 -5.27
N LYS A 27 -13.62 -7.59 -4.39
CA LYS A 27 -13.08 -8.83 -3.76
C LYS A 27 -12.71 -9.90 -4.78
N PHE A 28 -13.50 -10.05 -5.83
CA PHE A 28 -13.20 -11.01 -6.90
C PHE A 28 -11.94 -10.60 -7.68
N VAL A 29 -11.82 -9.31 -7.95
CA VAL A 29 -10.70 -8.73 -8.69
C VAL A 29 -9.42 -8.67 -7.85
N GLU A 30 -9.52 -8.47 -6.54
CA GLU A 30 -8.41 -8.39 -5.59
C GLU A 30 -7.50 -9.63 -5.67
N THR A 31 -8.07 -10.84 -5.69
CA THR A 31 -7.29 -12.08 -5.76
C THR A 31 -6.52 -12.23 -7.08
N ILE A 32 -7.09 -11.73 -8.18
CA ILE A 32 -6.50 -11.81 -9.53
C ILE A 32 -5.46 -10.70 -9.73
N ASN A 33 -5.74 -9.52 -9.18
CA ASN A 33 -4.96 -8.31 -9.41
C ASN A 33 -3.97 -7.99 -8.32
N LYS A 34 -3.89 -8.75 -7.22
CA LYS A 34 -2.90 -8.54 -6.16
C LYS A 34 -1.47 -8.34 -6.67
N PRO A 35 -0.99 -9.05 -7.72
CA PRO A 35 0.34 -8.81 -8.29
C PRO A 35 0.44 -7.52 -9.13
N PHE A 36 -0.69 -6.99 -9.58
CA PHE A 36 -0.79 -5.81 -10.45
C PHE A 36 -1.24 -4.54 -9.71
N ILE A 37 -1.57 -4.66 -8.42
CA ILE A 37 -1.90 -3.54 -7.54
C ILE A 37 -0.58 -2.99 -7.00
N GLY A 38 -0.22 -1.79 -7.48
CA GLY A 38 0.93 -1.05 -6.98
C GLY A 38 0.54 -0.07 -5.87
N TRP A 39 1.56 0.48 -5.22
CA TRP A 39 1.40 1.57 -4.26
C TRP A 39 1.41 2.92 -4.98
N ILE A 40 0.54 3.84 -4.56
CA ILE A 40 0.63 5.25 -4.91
C ILE A 40 0.93 5.99 -3.62
N ILE A 41 2.05 6.69 -3.60
CA ILE A 41 2.44 7.50 -2.45
C ILE A 41 2.03 8.93 -2.74
N ALA A 42 1.27 9.52 -1.81
CA ALA A 42 1.02 10.96 -1.79
C ALA A 42 2.32 11.71 -1.40
N ASN A 43 2.26 12.63 -0.44
CA ASN A 43 3.43 13.39 0.00
C ASN A 43 4.35 12.65 0.98
N GLY A 44 4.02 11.43 1.40
CA GLY A 44 4.87 10.60 2.28
C GLY A 44 5.09 11.12 3.71
N LYS A 45 4.54 12.29 4.09
CA LYS A 45 4.84 12.98 5.37
C LYS A 45 4.37 12.21 6.62
N LYS A 46 3.35 11.38 6.46
CA LYS A 46 2.76 10.58 7.55
C LYS A 46 3.17 9.11 7.52
N ILE A 47 3.92 8.68 6.50
CA ILE A 47 4.27 7.29 6.27
C ILE A 47 5.68 7.06 6.80
N ASP A 48 5.82 6.12 7.72
CA ASP A 48 7.12 5.65 8.20
C ASP A 48 7.81 4.83 7.11
N PHE A 49 9.08 5.15 6.83
CA PHE A 49 9.80 4.49 5.75
C PHE A 49 10.04 3.00 6.05
N TRP A 50 10.26 2.61 7.30
CA TRP A 50 10.71 1.25 7.63
C TRP A 50 9.59 0.34 8.12
N ILE A 51 8.61 0.92 8.81
CA ILE A 51 7.61 0.18 9.60
C ILE A 51 6.26 0.06 8.86
N ASP A 52 5.91 1.05 8.03
CA ASP A 52 4.64 1.03 7.33
C ASP A 52 4.66 0.20 6.03
N TYR A 53 3.49 -0.30 5.66
CA TYR A 53 3.24 -1.05 4.43
C TYR A 53 2.99 -0.06 3.31
N TRP A 54 4.05 0.43 2.67
CA TRP A 54 3.93 1.42 1.60
C TRP A 54 4.62 1.01 0.30
N ALA A 55 5.48 -0.01 0.35
CA ALA A 55 6.28 -0.45 -0.80
C ALA A 55 6.06 -1.95 -1.12
N THR A 56 5.97 -2.81 -0.09
CA THR A 56 5.63 -4.23 -0.24
C THR A 56 4.42 -4.61 0.60
N CYS A 57 4.04 -5.90 0.54
CA CYS A 57 3.06 -6.52 1.43
C CYS A 57 3.54 -6.66 2.89
N THR A 58 4.79 -6.29 3.20
CA THR A 58 5.42 -6.34 4.52
C THR A 58 6.18 -5.05 4.81
N PRO A 59 6.48 -4.72 6.08
CA PRO A 59 7.38 -3.62 6.39
C PRO A 59 8.77 -3.86 5.82
N LEU A 60 9.48 -2.80 5.40
CA LEU A 60 10.84 -2.93 4.86
C LEU A 60 11.83 -3.49 5.88
N ARG A 61 11.62 -3.18 7.17
CA ARG A 61 12.47 -3.72 8.24
C ARG A 61 12.51 -5.25 8.29
N ASP A 62 11.47 -5.93 7.80
CA ASP A 62 11.39 -7.40 7.82
C ASP A 62 12.29 -8.03 6.75
N HIS A 63 12.81 -7.21 5.81
CA HIS A 63 13.72 -7.63 4.75
C HIS A 63 15.18 -7.28 5.02
N ILE A 64 15.46 -6.54 6.10
CA ILE A 64 16.81 -6.09 6.45
C ILE A 64 17.20 -6.70 7.79
N ASP A 65 18.35 -7.37 7.82
CA ASP A 65 18.89 -7.92 9.05
C ASP A 65 19.57 -6.82 9.88
N LEU A 66 18.79 -6.17 10.73
CA LEU A 66 19.25 -5.14 11.65
C LEU A 66 18.79 -5.47 13.09
N PRO A 67 19.68 -5.34 14.09
CA PRO A 67 19.34 -5.51 15.49
C PRO A 67 18.13 -4.66 15.96
N ASN A 68 17.24 -5.28 16.73
CA ASN A 68 16.00 -4.65 17.22
C ASN A 68 16.18 -3.33 17.97
N ASN A 69 17.32 -3.14 18.63
CA ASN A 69 17.65 -1.90 19.31
C ASN A 69 17.96 -0.75 18.35
N LEU A 70 18.43 -1.03 17.14
CA LEU A 70 18.79 -0.02 16.14
C LEU A 70 17.57 0.48 15.37
N TRP A 71 16.51 -0.33 15.24
CA TRP A 71 15.24 0.11 14.62
C TRP A 71 14.61 1.31 15.34
N LYS A 72 14.92 1.53 16.62
CA LYS A 72 14.47 2.71 17.37
C LYS A 72 15.07 4.02 16.86
N LEU A 73 16.20 3.95 16.15
CA LEU A 73 16.88 5.09 15.54
C LEU A 73 16.36 5.36 14.11
N CYS A 74 15.66 4.40 13.52
CA CYS A 74 15.13 4.47 12.16
C CYS A 74 13.75 5.14 12.16
N THR A 75 13.71 6.46 12.34
CA THR A 75 12.47 7.27 12.42
C THR A 75 12.15 8.06 11.14
N THR A 76 12.85 7.75 10.05
CA THR A 76 12.73 8.46 8.77
C THR A 76 11.36 8.26 8.14
N LYS A 77 10.83 9.33 7.55
CA LYS A 77 9.59 9.31 6.77
C LYS A 77 9.87 9.07 5.30
N VAL A 78 8.86 8.59 4.59
CA VAL A 78 8.95 8.44 3.13
C VAL A 78 9.21 9.77 2.44
N SER A 79 8.63 10.86 2.97
CA SER A 79 8.89 12.22 2.50
C SER A 79 10.36 12.64 2.56
N ASP A 80 11.15 12.06 3.46
CA ASP A 80 12.58 12.41 3.59
C ASP A 80 13.39 11.96 2.38
N PHE A 81 12.83 11.03 1.59
CA PHE A 81 13.42 10.48 0.38
C PHE A 81 12.67 10.91 -0.89
N ILE A 82 11.76 11.87 -0.82
CA ILE A 82 11.04 12.42 -1.98
C ILE A 82 11.43 13.89 -2.15
N ASN A 83 12.00 14.23 -3.29
CA ASN A 83 12.33 15.59 -3.71
C ASN A 83 11.46 16.00 -4.92
N SER A 84 11.62 17.24 -5.40
CA SER A 84 10.92 17.76 -6.58
C SER A 84 11.10 16.93 -7.85
N ASP A 85 12.25 16.25 -7.96
CA ASP A 85 12.62 15.43 -9.12
C ASP A 85 12.29 13.93 -8.92
N GLY A 86 11.58 13.59 -7.84
CA GLY A 86 11.19 12.23 -7.50
C GLY A 86 11.98 11.64 -6.33
N TRP A 87 12.23 10.33 -6.37
CA TRP A 87 12.92 9.61 -5.29
C TRP A 87 14.39 10.02 -5.17
N ASN A 88 14.79 10.47 -3.99
CA ASN A 88 16.15 10.77 -3.59
C ASN A 88 16.58 9.82 -2.48
N VAL A 89 16.91 8.59 -2.86
CA VAL A 89 17.23 7.49 -1.94
C VAL A 89 18.71 7.15 -2.05
N PRO A 90 19.43 6.95 -0.92
CA PRO A 90 20.81 6.47 -0.95
C PRO A 90 20.98 5.18 -1.75
N SER A 91 22.09 5.05 -2.49
CA SER A 91 22.36 3.90 -3.36
C SER A 91 22.28 2.56 -2.65
N ASP A 92 22.73 2.49 -1.39
CA ASP A 92 22.71 1.26 -0.60
C ASP A 92 21.28 0.79 -0.32
N ILE A 93 20.38 1.74 -0.08
CA ILE A 93 18.95 1.46 0.13
C ILE A 93 18.34 1.01 -1.20
N SER A 94 18.60 1.71 -2.31
CA SER A 94 18.12 1.31 -3.64
C SER A 94 18.59 -0.10 -4.03
N LEU A 95 19.83 -0.47 -3.70
CA LEU A 95 20.34 -1.83 -3.93
C LEU A 95 19.62 -2.87 -3.05
N ALA A 96 19.30 -2.54 -1.80
CA ALA A 96 18.52 -3.41 -0.94
C ALA A 96 17.10 -3.64 -1.49
N PHE A 97 16.47 -2.61 -2.04
CA PHE A 97 15.18 -2.74 -2.74
C PHE A 97 15.28 -3.65 -3.96
N LEU A 98 16.32 -3.49 -4.78
CA LEU A 98 16.52 -4.33 -5.95
C LEU A 98 16.73 -5.80 -5.55
N ALA A 99 17.44 -6.06 -4.44
CA ALA A 99 17.67 -7.40 -3.92
C ALA A 99 16.37 -8.12 -3.50
N ILE A 100 15.34 -7.37 -3.10
CA ILE A 100 14.00 -7.91 -2.81
C ILE A 100 13.06 -7.88 -4.04
N GLY A 101 13.60 -7.60 -5.22
CA GLY A 101 12.85 -7.58 -6.49
C GLY A 101 11.98 -6.33 -6.67
N MET A 102 12.30 -5.23 -6.00
CA MET A 102 11.59 -3.96 -6.13
C MET A 102 12.45 -2.88 -6.76
N ASP A 103 11.87 -2.15 -7.70
CA ASP A 103 12.40 -0.88 -8.16
C ASP A 103 11.62 0.27 -7.52
N ILE A 104 12.26 0.99 -6.58
CA ILE A 104 11.64 2.13 -5.91
C ILE A 104 11.25 3.25 -6.88
N THR A 105 11.96 3.40 -7.99
CA THR A 105 11.68 4.45 -8.99
C THR A 105 10.39 4.18 -9.78
N SER A 106 9.89 2.94 -9.75
CA SER A 106 8.62 2.57 -10.37
C SER A 106 7.40 2.98 -9.53
N ILE A 107 7.60 3.33 -8.25
CA ILE A 107 6.51 3.74 -7.36
C ILE A 107 6.22 5.23 -7.59
N PRO A 108 5.00 5.59 -8.06
CA PRO A 108 4.63 6.98 -8.23
C PRO A 108 4.57 7.69 -6.88
N CYS A 109 5.28 8.82 -6.77
CA CYS A 109 5.20 9.75 -5.66
C CYS A 109 4.57 11.07 -6.13
N ASN A 110 3.60 11.59 -5.38
CA ASN A 110 2.98 12.89 -5.66
C ASN A 110 3.67 13.99 -4.85
N HIS A 111 4.23 14.97 -5.55
CA HIS A 111 4.91 16.13 -4.95
C HIS A 111 3.95 17.26 -4.58
N ASN A 112 2.72 17.23 -5.10
CA ASN A 112 1.73 18.26 -4.82
C ASN A 112 1.06 17.96 -3.49
N ASP A 113 1.14 18.90 -2.55
CA ASP A 113 0.40 18.91 -1.28
C ASP A 113 -1.14 19.04 -1.47
N GLU A 114 -1.64 18.81 -2.69
CA GLU A 114 -3.06 18.67 -2.95
C GLU A 114 -3.49 17.30 -2.44
N ASP A 115 -4.03 17.30 -1.21
CA ASP A 115 -4.66 16.16 -0.55
C ASP A 115 -5.58 15.42 -1.55
N ILE A 116 -5.22 14.17 -1.90
CA ILE A 116 -6.11 13.21 -2.57
C ILE A 116 -7.16 12.73 -1.58
#